data_AF-A0A9W9YLN7-F1
#
_entry.id   AF-A0A9W9YLN7-F1
#
_cell.length_a   1.000
_cell.length_b   1.000
_cell.length_c   1.000
_cell.angle_alpha   90.00
_cell.angle_beta   90.00
_cell.angle_gamma   90.00
#
_symmetry.space_group_name_H-M   'P 1'
#
loop_
_entity.id
_entity.type
_entity.pdbx_description
1 polymer ?
#
loop_
_entity_poly.entity_id
_entity_poly.type
_entity_poly.pdbx_seq_one_letter_code
_entity_poly.pdbx_strand_id
1 'polypeptide(L)'
;MLTKVPYKDNFKNVLHLVEIMLVQPISAAQCGRAISAQNRVKSSLCIALGSSTLEELIRITAEGPPVPEFNPAPVVDKWLTRDREAESMFVYHGCTDVHRVTLLSRGCTDCTAY
;
A
#
# COMPACT_ATOMS: atom_id res chain seq x y z
N MET A 1 23.69 -45.21 23.68
CA MET A 1 23.91 -43.85 23.12
C MET A 1 22.93 -43.65 21.98
N LEU A 2 21.95 -42.76 22.14
CA LEU A 2 20.97 -42.45 21.11
C LEU A 2 21.63 -41.51 20.09
N THR A 3 22.01 -42.05 18.93
CA THR A 3 22.65 -41.27 17.86
C THR A 3 21.64 -40.28 17.29
N LYS A 4 21.94 -38.99 17.44
CA LYS A 4 21.14 -37.86 16.94
C LYS A 4 21.21 -37.85 15.41
N VAL A 5 20.40 -38.68 14.75
CA VAL A 5 20.15 -38.63 13.31
C VAL A 5 19.65 -37.22 12.95
N PRO A 6 19.97 -36.65 11.76
CA PRO A 6 19.60 -35.27 11.46
C PRO A 6 18.09 -35.18 11.28
N TYR A 7 17.38 -34.82 12.35
CA TYR A 7 15.92 -34.65 12.39
C TYR A 7 15.40 -33.71 11.29
N LYS A 8 16.26 -32.79 10.82
CA LYS A 8 15.91 -31.81 9.81
C LYS A 8 15.62 -32.40 8.43
N ASP A 9 16.26 -33.50 8.01
CA ASP A 9 16.08 -34.02 6.65
C ASP A 9 14.91 -34.99 6.52
N ASN A 10 14.66 -35.81 7.55
CA ASN A 10 13.60 -36.82 7.52
C ASN A 10 12.20 -36.25 7.76
N PHE A 11 12.10 -35.05 8.37
CA PHE A 11 10.83 -34.45 8.76
C PHE A 11 10.58 -33.06 8.16
N LYS A 12 11.24 -32.70 7.05
CA LYS A 12 11.12 -31.38 6.40
C LYS A 12 9.68 -30.93 6.22
N ASN A 13 8.81 -31.82 5.73
CA ASN A 13 7.40 -31.53 5.47
C ASN A 13 6.61 -31.29 6.78
N VAL A 14 6.90 -32.07 7.83
CA VAL A 14 6.28 -31.90 9.15
C VAL A 14 6.72 -30.59 9.79
N LEU A 15 8.00 -30.23 9.67
CA LEU A 15 8.52 -28.97 10.17
C LEU A 15 7.93 -27.77 9.41
N HIS A 16 7.75 -27.87 8.10
CA HIS A 16 7.04 -26.85 7.29
C HIS A 16 5.58 -26.69 7.74
N LEU A 17 4.89 -27.80 8.03
CA LEU A 17 3.52 -27.74 8.51
C LEU A 17 3.44 -27.06 9.88
N VAL A 18 4.35 -27.38 10.80
CA VAL A 18 4.43 -26.71 12.11
C VAL A 18 4.69 -25.22 11.94
N GLU A 19 5.58 -24.82 11.04
CA GLU A 19 5.85 -23.41 10.73
C GLU A 19 4.59 -22.69 10.22
N ILE A 20 3.83 -23.30 9.30
CA ILE A 20 2.55 -22.76 8.82
C ILE A 20 1.55 -22.62 9.98
N MET A 21 1.41 -23.65 10.81
CA MET A 21 0.48 -23.65 11.95
C MET A 21 0.82 -22.57 12.99
N LEU A 22 2.10 -22.23 13.14
CA LEU A 22 2.54 -21.16 14.05
C LEU A 22 2.24 -19.75 13.52
N VAL A 23 2.12 -19.58 12.20
CA VAL A 23 1.76 -18.30 11.56
C VAL A 23 0.24 -18.11 11.52
N GLN A 24 -0.53 -19.20 11.57
CA GLN A 24 -2.00 -19.12 11.54
C GLN A 24 -2.57 -18.59 12.87
N PRO A 25 -3.49 -17.62 12.83
CA PRO A 25 -4.13 -17.12 14.04
C PRO A 25 -4.97 -18.22 14.71
N ILE A 26 -4.85 -18.33 16.03
CA ILE A 26 -5.53 -19.34 16.86
C ILE A 26 -7.07 -19.22 16.78
N SER A 27 -7.58 -18.04 16.41
CA SER A 27 -9.01 -17.79 16.27
C SER A 27 -9.30 -16.70 15.23
N ALA A 28 -10.41 -16.85 14.51
CA ALA A 28 -10.97 -15.83 13.62
C ALA A 28 -11.28 -14.50 14.34
N ALA A 29 -11.46 -14.52 15.67
CA ALA A 29 -11.64 -13.31 16.47
C ALA A 29 -10.43 -12.37 16.39
N GLN A 30 -9.22 -12.90 16.13
CA GLN A 30 -8.02 -12.09 15.95
C GLN A 30 -8.06 -11.23 14.68
N CYS A 31 -8.84 -11.66 13.68
CA CYS A 31 -9.10 -10.88 12.47
C CYS A 31 -10.15 -9.76 12.68
N GLY A 32 -10.72 -9.63 13.89
CA GLY A 32 -11.77 -8.65 14.18
C GLY A 32 -11.40 -7.21 13.84
N ARG A 33 -10.13 -6.83 13.99
CA ARG A 33 -9.63 -5.52 13.57
C ARG A 33 -9.71 -5.32 12.05
N ALA A 34 -9.26 -6.30 11.26
CA ALA A 34 -9.33 -6.24 9.81
C ALA A 34 -10.79 -6.26 9.30
N ILE A 35 -11.66 -7.05 9.94
CA ILE A 35 -13.10 -7.10 9.61
C ILE A 35 -13.78 -5.77 9.92
N SER A 36 -13.48 -5.16 11.07
CA SER A 36 -13.99 -3.82 11.43
C SER A 36 -13.49 -2.74 10.47
N ALA A 37 -12.21 -2.78 10.10
CA ALA A 37 -11.62 -1.89 9.10
C ALA A 37 -12.32 -2.04 7.73
N GLN A 38 -12.54 -3.27 7.27
CA GLN A 38 -13.27 -3.53 6.03
C GLN A 38 -14.69 -2.95 6.07
N ASN A 39 -15.41 -3.16 7.18
CA ASN A 39 -16.76 -2.63 7.34
C ASN A 39 -16.78 -1.10 7.31
N ARG A 40 -15.80 -0.44 7.95
CA ARG A 40 -15.63 1.02 7.90
C ARG A 40 -15.34 1.51 6.48
N VAL A 41 -14.40 0.89 5.77
CA VAL A 41 -14.01 1.30 4.40
C VAL A 41 -15.18 1.14 3.42
N LYS A 42 -15.90 0.02 3.48
CA LYS A 42 -17.05 -0.23 2.60
C LYS A 42 -18.23 0.68 2.90
N SER A 43 -18.48 0.97 4.18
CA SER A 43 -19.60 1.85 4.57
C SER A 43 -19.30 3.33 4.36
N SER A 44 -18.04 3.77 4.54
CA SER A 44 -17.67 5.17 4.38
C SER A 44 -17.65 5.62 2.92
N LEU A 45 -17.25 4.74 2.00
CA LEU A 45 -17.12 5.08 0.60
C LEU A 45 -18.40 4.83 -0.20
N CYS A 46 -19.34 4.02 0.29
CA CYS A 46 -20.58 3.63 -0.43
C CYS A 46 -20.34 3.18 -1.89
N ILE A 47 -19.14 2.71 -2.22
CA ILE A 47 -18.68 2.40 -3.58
C ILE A 47 -18.11 0.98 -3.60
N ALA A 48 -18.27 0.29 -4.73
CA ALA A 48 -17.58 -0.96 -5.01
C ALA A 48 -16.10 -0.70 -5.32
N LEU A 49 -15.21 -1.15 -4.44
CA LEU A 49 -13.76 -1.08 -4.63
C LEU A 49 -13.25 -2.36 -5.29
N GLY A 50 -12.19 -2.23 -6.11
CA GLY A 50 -11.41 -3.39 -6.54
C GLY A 50 -10.79 -4.10 -5.33
N SER A 51 -10.59 -5.43 -5.44
CA SER A 51 -10.06 -6.25 -4.33
C SER A 51 -8.71 -5.76 -3.84
N SER A 52 -7.79 -5.43 -4.76
CA SER A 52 -6.46 -4.91 -4.42
C SER A 52 -6.51 -3.60 -3.63
N THR A 53 -7.33 -2.64 -4.10
CA THR A 53 -7.51 -1.35 -3.41
C THR A 53 -8.16 -1.53 -2.04
N LEU A 54 -9.13 -2.44 -1.93
CA LEU A 54 -9.79 -2.73 -0.66
C LEU A 54 -8.81 -3.33 0.35
N GLU A 55 -7.97 -4.28 -0.06
CA GLU A 55 -6.94 -4.89 0.80
C GLU A 55 -5.93 -3.86 1.30
N GLU A 56 -5.44 -2.98 0.42
CA GLU A 56 -4.53 -1.91 0.83
C GLU A 56 -5.17 -0.96 1.85
N LEU A 57 -6.43 -0.56 1.62
CA LEU A 57 -7.16 0.31 2.55
C LEU A 57 -7.44 -0.39 3.88
N ILE A 58 -7.76 -1.68 3.89
CA ILE A 58 -7.90 -2.47 5.13
C ILE A 58 -6.58 -2.48 5.89
N ARG A 59 -5.45 -2.77 5.22
CA ARG A 59 -4.12 -2.78 5.84
C ARG A 59 -3.79 -1.42 6.43
N ILE A 60 -3.97 -0.33 5.68
CA ILE A 60 -3.73 1.03 6.17
C ILE A 60 -4.63 1.36 7.37
N THR A 61 -5.91 0.97 7.32
CA THR A 61 -6.88 1.29 8.38
C THR A 61 -6.69 0.43 9.63
N ALA A 62 -6.21 -0.81 9.49
CA ALA A 62 -6.06 -1.76 10.59
C ALA A 62 -4.67 -1.71 11.25
N GLU A 63 -3.62 -1.41 10.48
CA GLU A 63 -2.21 -1.46 10.92
C GLU A 63 -1.51 -0.11 10.84
N GLY A 64 -2.05 0.85 10.09
CA GLY A 64 -1.47 2.17 9.95
C GLY A 64 -1.58 3.02 11.23
N PRO A 65 -0.70 4.03 11.38
CA PRO A 65 -0.80 4.96 12.49
C PRO A 65 -2.12 5.75 12.41
N PRO A 66 -2.66 6.20 13.55
CA PRO A 66 -3.81 7.07 13.54
C PRO A 66 -3.48 8.38 12.80
N VAL A 67 -4.48 9.00 12.18
CA VAL A 67 -4.30 10.20 11.33
C VAL A 67 -3.45 11.31 11.98
N PRO A 68 -3.58 11.63 13.28
CA PRO A 68 -2.76 12.66 13.91
C PRO A 68 -1.26 12.31 14.02
N GLU A 69 -0.93 11.02 14.03
CA GLU A 69 0.45 10.52 14.14
C GLU A 69 1.05 10.19 12.77
N PHE A 70 0.25 10.24 11.70
CA PHE A 70 0.71 9.99 10.34
C PHE A 70 1.58 11.15 9.86
N ASN A 71 2.85 10.87 9.55
CA ASN A 71 3.77 11.83 8.96
C ASN A 71 3.79 11.69 7.42
N PRO A 72 3.23 12.65 6.65
CA PRO A 72 3.23 12.58 5.20
C PRO A 72 4.56 13.01 4.55
N ALA A 73 5.44 13.70 5.29
CA ALA A 73 6.67 14.31 4.75
C ALA A 73 7.52 13.36 3.89
N PRO A 74 7.88 12.13 4.33
CA PRO A 74 8.73 11.25 3.53
C PRO A 74 8.08 10.81 2.21
N VAL A 75 6.75 10.68 2.18
CA VAL A 75 6.01 10.30 0.98
C VAL A 75 5.93 11.47 0.01
N VAL A 76 5.67 12.67 0.52
CA VAL A 76 5.63 13.91 -0.27
C VAL A 76 6.99 14.18 -0.89
N ASP A 77 8.08 14.08 -0.12
CA ASP A 77 9.44 14.25 -0.62
C ASP A 77 9.75 13.26 -1.74
N LYS A 78 9.41 11.98 -1.55
CA LYS A 78 9.60 10.94 -2.56
C LYS A 78 8.76 11.18 -3.82
N TRP A 79 7.54 11.69 -3.68
CA TRP A 79 6.69 12.02 -4.83
C TRP A 79 7.28 13.19 -5.63
N LEU A 80 7.72 14.25 -4.94
CA LEU A 80 8.35 15.41 -5.56
C LEU A 80 9.71 15.09 -6.20
N THR A 81 10.49 14.14 -5.66
CA THR A 81 11.75 13.72 -6.29
C THR A 81 11.54 12.84 -7.50
N ARG A 82 10.50 11.98 -7.53
CA ARG A 82 10.15 11.18 -8.71
C ARG A 82 9.82 12.05 -9.92
N ASP A 83 9.14 13.17 -9.71
CA ASP A 83 8.85 14.11 -10.82
C ASP A 83 10.13 14.75 -11.35
N ARG A 84 11.11 15.07 -10.49
CA ARG A 84 12.42 15.62 -10.91
C ARG A 84 13.28 14.60 -11.66
N GLU A 85 13.23 13.33 -11.29
CA GLU A 85 13.92 12.25 -11.99
C GLU A 85 13.27 11.96 -13.35
N ALA A 86 11.94 12.01 -13.42
CA ALA A 86 11.21 11.92 -14.68
C ALA A 86 11.54 13.11 -15.60
N GLU A 87 11.59 14.34 -15.08
CA GLU A 87 12.04 15.53 -15.82
C GLU A 87 13.49 15.42 -16.30
N SER A 88 14.37 14.79 -15.51
CA SER A 88 15.78 14.57 -15.89
C SER A 88 15.96 13.45 -16.92
N MET A 89 14.93 12.61 -17.13
CA MET A 89 14.90 11.56 -18.16
C MET A 89 14.15 11.99 -19.43
N PHE A 90 13.59 13.20 -19.49
CA PHE A 90 13.13 13.80 -20.74
C PHE A 90 14.28 14.61 -21.37
N VAL A 91 15.19 13.90 -22.04
CA VAL A 91 15.93 14.53 -23.14
C VAL A 91 14.87 14.97 -24.15
N TYR A 92 14.72 16.28 -24.34
CA TYR A 92 13.84 16.86 -25.35
C TYR A 92 14.23 16.35 -26.73
N HIS A 93 13.68 15.22 -27.15
CA HIS A 93 13.43 14.94 -28.55
C HIS A 93 12.02 15.39 -28.83
N GLY A 94 11.94 16.58 -29.45
CA GLY A 94 10.71 17.30 -29.68
C GLY A 94 9.60 16.44 -30.28
N CYS A 95 8.42 16.52 -29.68
CA CYS A 95 7.19 16.59 -30.43
C CYS A 95 6.15 17.28 -29.55
N THR A 96 5.54 18.31 -30.13
CA THR A 96 4.38 19.04 -29.61
C THR A 96 3.23 18.11 -29.27
N ASP A 97 2.44 18.52 -28.27
CA ASP A 97 1.08 18.05 -27.95
C ASP A 97 0.95 17.04 -26.80
N VAL A 98 0.87 17.55 -25.56
CA VAL A 98 0.08 16.92 -24.49
C VAL A 98 -0.60 18.00 -23.67
N HIS A 99 -1.82 18.32 -24.08
CA HIS A 99 -2.84 19.00 -23.29
C HIS A 99 -3.12 18.21 -22.00
N ARG A 100 -3.23 18.89 -20.85
CA ARG A 100 -3.75 18.38 -19.55
C ARG A 100 -2.77 17.40 -18.85
N VAL A 101 -1.99 17.78 -17.84
CA VAL A 101 -2.38 17.99 -16.43
C VAL A 101 -1.28 18.84 -15.74
N THR A 102 -1.37 20.16 -15.78
CA THR A 102 -0.53 21.04 -14.93
C THR A 102 -1.24 22.35 -14.63
N LEU A 103 -2.48 22.28 -14.15
CA LEU A 103 -3.26 23.48 -13.79
C LEU A 103 -3.90 23.32 -12.42
N LEU A 104 -3.09 23.09 -11.39
CA LEU A 104 -3.53 23.29 -9.99
C LEU A 104 -2.43 23.76 -9.03
N SER A 105 -1.19 24.01 -9.49
CA SER A 105 -0.10 24.51 -8.62
C SER A 105 0.37 25.94 -8.93
N ARG A 106 -0.19 26.61 -9.93
CA ARG A 106 0.11 28.02 -10.20
C ARG A 106 -1.21 28.78 -10.25
N GLY A 107 -1.40 29.70 -9.30
CA GLY A 107 -2.50 30.64 -9.30
C GLY A 107 -2.56 31.35 -10.64
N CYS A 108 -3.53 30.97 -11.46
CA CYS A 108 -3.75 31.55 -12.78
C CYS A 108 -4.60 32.81 -12.59
N THR A 109 -3.94 33.96 -12.47
CA THR A 109 -4.58 35.26 -12.66
C THR A 109 -4.64 35.56 -14.16
N ASP A 110 -5.51 34.86 -14.87
CA ASP A 110 -6.07 35.36 -16.13
C ASP A 110 -7.25 34.46 -16.54
N CYS A 111 -8.41 34.76 -15.97
CA CYS A 111 -9.69 34.41 -16.58
C CYS A 111 -10.18 35.66 -17.31
N THR A 112 -9.77 35.85 -18.55
CA THR A 112 -10.48 36.77 -19.45
C THR A 112 -11.55 36.00 -20.20
N ALA A 113 -12.77 36.52 -20.10
CA ALA A 113 -14.02 36.01 -20.64
C ALA A 113 -14.01 35.86 -22.16
N TYR A 114 -14.66 34.79 -22.64
CA TYR A 114 -15.54 34.80 -23.80
C TYR A 114 -16.63 33.75 -23.61
#